data_AF-A0A2D4N5V6-F1
#
_entry.id   AF-A0A2D4N5V6-F1
#
_cell.length_a   1.000
_cell.length_b   1.000
_cell.length_c   1.000
_cell.angle_alpha   90.00
_cell.angle_beta   90.00
_cell.angle_gamma   90.00
#
_symmetry.space_group_name_H-M   'P 1'
#
loop_
_entity.id
_entity.type
_entity.pdbx_description
1 polymer ?
#
loop_
_entity_poly.entity_id
_entity_poly.type
_entity_poly.pdbx_seq_one_letter_code
_entity_poly.pdbx_strand_id
1 'polypeptide(L)'
;MKKRKCFNICPIRWHILILFLTVVLLLLLKDDWILFFHKNTYFVEPFLSASSLVKNKYSHVKKYDQYRINCSLIYDQDPMEIGKVLEIKRKKIIDLEDEDVIAMTTNCQEYRTIREYHLKAVSPEEEEFPLAYSLVVHKDAIMVERLIHTIYSSQNVYCIHYDQKSSETFKQALENLAKCFSNIFIASKMEVVSMPIFQGCRQT
;
A
#
# COMPACT_ATOMS: atom_id res chain seq x y z
N MET A 1 -11.00 83.56 -3.76
CA MET A 1 -9.99 83.57 -4.84
C MET A 1 -9.46 82.16 -5.06
N LYS A 2 -9.63 81.61 -6.27
CA LYS A 2 -9.08 80.31 -6.69
C LYS A 2 -7.60 80.46 -7.07
N LYS A 3 -6.70 79.59 -6.58
CA LYS A 3 -5.50 79.13 -7.32
C LYS A 3 -5.23 77.66 -7.02
N ARG A 4 -4.67 76.98 -8.02
CA ARG A 4 -4.85 75.58 -8.42
C ARG A 4 -3.87 74.60 -7.76
N LYS A 5 -4.32 73.35 -7.70
CA LYS A 5 -3.57 72.10 -7.49
C LYS A 5 -2.45 71.89 -8.53
N CYS A 6 -1.34 71.28 -8.10
CA CYS A 6 -0.61 70.19 -8.78
C CYS A 6 0.21 69.43 -7.72
N PHE A 7 -0.17 68.19 -7.42
CA PHE A 7 0.41 66.94 -7.96
C PHE A 7 1.78 66.60 -7.35
N ASN A 8 1.74 65.85 -6.25
CA ASN A 8 2.76 64.85 -5.96
C ASN A 8 2.01 63.55 -5.61
N ILE A 9 1.88 62.69 -6.62
CA ILE A 9 1.45 61.30 -6.42
C ILE A 9 2.51 60.65 -5.54
N CYS A 10 2.06 60.18 -4.38
CA CYS A 10 2.91 59.67 -3.31
C CYS A 10 3.65 58.41 -3.78
N PRO A 11 5.00 58.39 -3.82
CA PRO A 11 5.80 57.24 -4.28
C PRO A 11 5.57 55.99 -3.41
N ILE A 12 5.14 56.21 -2.17
CA ILE A 12 4.82 55.17 -1.17
C ILE A 12 3.69 54.25 -1.65
N ARG A 13 2.70 54.78 -2.38
CA ARG A 13 1.53 54.00 -2.83
C ARG A 13 1.88 53.04 -3.97
N TRP A 14 2.86 53.39 -4.80
CA TRP A 14 3.38 52.51 -5.84
C TRP A 14 4.26 51.40 -5.25
N HIS A 15 5.10 51.73 -4.27
CA HIS A 15 5.87 50.70 -3.55
C HIS A 15 4.97 49.67 -2.87
N ILE A 16 3.87 50.08 -2.25
CA ILE A 16 2.89 49.16 -1.65
C ILE A 16 2.22 48.27 -2.70
N LEU A 17 1.87 48.82 -3.87
CA LEU A 17 1.30 48.05 -4.98
C LEU A 17 2.30 47.04 -5.55
N ILE A 18 3.57 47.41 -5.68
CA ILE A 18 4.64 46.49 -6.11
C ILE A 18 4.82 45.38 -5.08
N LEU A 19 4.87 45.72 -3.78
CA LEU A 19 4.99 44.75 -2.69
C LEU A 19 3.79 43.79 -2.66
N PHE A 20 2.58 44.29 -2.90
CA PHE A 20 1.40 43.46 -2.99
C PHE A 20 1.45 42.54 -4.22
N LEU A 21 1.85 43.06 -5.38
CA LEU A 21 2.01 42.27 -6.61
C LEU A 21 3.10 41.21 -6.48
N THR A 22 4.22 41.50 -5.79
CA THR A 22 5.27 40.50 -5.54
C THR A 22 4.83 39.45 -4.54
N VAL A 23 4.10 39.83 -3.48
CA VAL A 23 3.51 38.87 -2.54
C VAL A 23 2.46 38.00 -3.24
N VAL A 24 1.60 38.57 -4.07
CA VAL A 24 0.62 37.81 -4.88
C VAL A 24 1.33 36.91 -5.89
N LEU A 25 2.39 37.38 -6.56
CA LEU A 25 3.20 36.56 -7.46
C LEU A 25 3.87 35.39 -6.71
N LEU A 26 4.41 35.62 -5.51
CA LEU A 26 4.96 34.56 -4.65
C LEU A 26 3.89 33.58 -4.16
N LEU A 27 2.65 34.06 -3.95
CA LEU A 27 1.51 33.21 -3.60
C LEU A 27 0.97 32.43 -4.81
N LEU A 28 1.07 32.96 -6.03
CA LEU A 28 0.74 32.26 -7.27
C LEU A 28 1.85 31.27 -7.68
N LEU A 29 3.11 31.59 -7.38
CA LEU A 29 4.25 30.66 -7.53
C LEU A 29 4.27 29.57 -6.45
N LYS A 30 3.38 29.59 -5.44
CA LYS A 30 3.18 28.43 -4.55
C LYS A 30 2.63 27.21 -5.28
N ASP A 31 2.06 27.36 -6.48
CA ASP A 31 1.66 26.19 -7.26
C ASP A 31 2.86 25.32 -7.67
N ASP A 32 4.08 25.88 -7.74
CA ASP A 32 5.32 25.10 -7.87
C ASP A 32 5.74 24.38 -6.56
N TRP A 33 5.19 24.77 -5.40
CA TRP A 33 5.44 24.07 -4.14
C TRP A 33 4.85 22.65 -4.16
N ILE A 34 3.78 22.43 -4.93
CA ILE A 34 3.17 21.11 -5.15
C ILE A 34 4.17 20.15 -5.80
N LEU A 35 5.06 20.64 -6.68
CA LEU A 35 6.10 19.84 -7.32
C LEU A 35 7.21 19.42 -6.33
N PHE A 36 7.45 20.20 -5.27
CA PHE A 36 8.46 19.89 -4.25
C PHE A 36 8.02 18.73 -3.33
N PHE A 37 6.71 18.57 -3.10
CA PHE A 37 6.19 17.48 -2.27
C PHE A 37 6.24 16.09 -2.93
N HIS A 38 6.41 16.01 -4.25
CA HIS A 38 6.43 14.73 -4.96
C HIS A 38 7.68 13.86 -4.68
N LYS A 39 8.75 14.41 -4.09
CA LYS A 39 9.97 13.65 -3.72
C LYS A 39 9.82 12.75 -2.47
N ASN A 40 8.71 12.86 -1.74
CA ASN A 40 8.54 12.21 -0.44
C ASN A 40 7.64 10.97 -0.47
N THR A 41 7.35 10.38 -1.63
CA THR A 41 6.55 9.15 -1.72
C THR A 41 7.44 7.96 -2.09
N TYR A 42 7.17 6.81 -1.48
CA TYR A 42 7.80 5.53 -1.82
C TYR A 42 6.70 4.52 -2.09
N PHE A 43 6.76 3.85 -3.24
CA PHE A 43 5.77 2.86 -3.60
C PHE A 43 6.35 1.46 -3.43
N VAL A 44 5.66 0.61 -2.67
CA VAL A 44 6.17 -0.73 -2.30
C VAL A 44 6.08 -1.71 -3.47
N GLU A 45 5.01 -1.64 -4.26
CA GLU A 45 4.66 -2.72 -5.18
C GLU A 45 3.97 -2.36 -6.53
N PRO A 46 4.04 -1.15 -7.13
CA PRO A 46 3.17 -0.86 -8.27
C PRO A 46 3.46 -1.71 -9.52
N PHE A 47 4.66 -2.31 -9.61
CA PHE A 47 5.16 -2.92 -10.84
C PHE A 47 5.65 -4.36 -10.70
N LEU A 48 5.88 -4.84 -9.47
CA LEU A 48 6.32 -6.21 -9.22
C LEU A 48 5.12 -7.00 -8.68
N SER A 49 4.56 -7.82 -9.57
CA SER A 49 3.56 -8.84 -9.26
C SER A 49 2.10 -8.40 -9.03
N ALA A 50 1.66 -7.31 -9.69
CA ALA A 50 0.24 -6.96 -9.79
C ALA A 50 -0.36 -7.26 -11.19
N SER A 51 -1.67 -7.52 -11.26
CA SER A 51 -2.39 -7.76 -12.52
C SER A 51 -2.32 -6.56 -13.47
N SER A 52 -2.59 -6.78 -14.76
CA SER A 52 -2.61 -5.69 -15.75
C SER A 52 -3.55 -4.54 -15.37
N LEU A 53 -4.68 -4.85 -14.72
CA LEU A 53 -5.64 -3.87 -14.21
C LEU A 53 -5.02 -2.93 -13.15
N VAL A 54 -4.33 -3.51 -12.15
CA VAL A 54 -3.69 -2.73 -11.08
C VAL A 54 -2.50 -1.94 -11.61
N LYS A 55 -1.70 -2.53 -12.52
CA LYS A 55 -0.59 -1.81 -13.19
C LYS A 55 -1.07 -0.56 -13.93
N ASN A 56 -2.21 -0.63 -14.60
CA ASN A 56 -2.78 0.51 -15.31
C ASN A 56 -3.24 1.62 -14.35
N LYS A 57 -3.81 1.27 -13.20
CA LYS A 57 -4.21 2.22 -12.13
C LYS A 57 -3.03 3.09 -11.67
N TYR A 58 -1.83 2.50 -11.55
CA TYR A 58 -0.61 3.19 -11.10
C TYR A 58 0.34 3.60 -12.23
N SER A 59 -0.09 3.55 -13.49
CA SER A 59 0.74 3.83 -14.67
C SER A 59 1.35 5.25 -14.71
N HIS A 60 0.69 6.23 -14.06
CA HIS A 60 1.16 7.61 -13.98
C HIS A 60 2.27 7.85 -12.95
N VAL A 61 2.57 6.86 -12.10
CA VAL A 61 3.62 6.96 -11.09
C VAL A 61 4.97 6.83 -11.79
N LYS A 62 5.66 7.96 -11.99
CA LYS A 62 7.01 7.99 -12.55
C LYS A 62 7.93 7.09 -11.72
N LYS A 63 8.64 6.20 -12.41
CA LYS A 63 9.72 5.34 -11.90
C LYS A 63 10.88 6.22 -11.42
N TYR A 64 10.72 6.88 -10.28
CA TYR A 64 11.83 7.54 -9.59
C TYR A 64 12.79 6.47 -9.12
N ASP A 65 14.09 6.72 -9.33
CA ASP A 65 15.19 5.78 -9.05
C ASP A 65 14.87 4.91 -7.85
N GLN A 66 14.54 3.67 -8.17
CA GLN A 66 14.24 2.63 -7.21
C GLN A 66 15.48 2.53 -6.33
N TYR A 67 15.35 2.88 -5.05
CA TYR A 67 16.38 2.60 -4.06
C TYR A 67 16.64 1.10 -4.19
N ARG A 68 17.73 0.74 -4.86
CA ARG A 68 18.09 -0.65 -5.05
C ARG A 68 18.65 -1.10 -3.71
N ILE A 69 17.78 -1.73 -2.94
CA ILE A 69 18.11 -2.29 -1.63
C ILE A 69 18.71 -3.67 -1.84
N ASN A 70 19.86 -3.91 -1.23
CA ASN A 70 20.46 -5.24 -1.20
C ASN A 70 20.07 -5.95 0.11
N CYS A 71 19.10 -6.86 0.03
CA CYS A 71 18.59 -7.57 1.21
C CYS A 71 19.68 -8.42 1.91
N SER A 72 20.62 -9.01 1.18
CA SER A 72 21.72 -9.79 1.79
C SER A 72 22.54 -8.92 2.74
N LEU A 73 22.91 -7.72 2.30
CA LEU A 73 23.65 -6.77 3.11
C LEU A 73 22.83 -6.21 4.29
N ILE A 74 21.51 -6.20 4.21
CA ILE A 74 20.65 -5.89 5.37
C ILE A 74 20.76 -6.99 6.43
N TYR A 75 20.72 -8.26 6.04
CA TYR A 75 20.91 -9.39 6.98
C TYR A 75 22.29 -9.36 7.62
N ASP A 76 23.31 -8.96 6.86
CA ASP A 76 24.68 -8.78 7.35
C ASP A 76 24.88 -7.48 8.16
N GLN A 77 23.81 -6.71 8.37
CA GLN A 77 23.79 -5.45 9.12
C GLN A 77 24.73 -4.38 8.56
N ASP A 78 24.89 -4.32 7.24
CA ASP A 78 25.66 -3.27 6.58
C ASP A 78 25.05 -1.88 6.88
N PRO A 79 25.82 -0.96 7.46
CA PRO A 79 25.30 0.34 7.89
C PRO A 79 24.84 1.22 6.72
N MET A 80 25.38 1.04 5.51
CA MET A 80 24.97 1.84 4.34
C MET A 80 23.61 1.38 3.81
N GLU A 81 23.40 0.07 3.66
CA GLU A 81 22.12 -0.48 3.22
C GLU A 81 21.01 -0.24 4.25
N ILE A 82 21.31 -0.37 5.55
CA ILE A 82 20.39 0.03 6.62
C ILE A 82 20.05 1.52 6.49
N GLY A 83 21.05 2.38 6.25
CA GLY A 83 20.86 3.82 6.05
C GLY A 83 19.88 4.15 4.92
N LYS A 84 19.96 3.43 3.78
CA LYS A 84 19.02 3.58 2.66
C LYS A 84 17.58 3.26 3.06
N VAL A 85 17.37 2.16 3.81
CA VAL A 85 16.02 1.77 4.27
C VAL A 85 15.47 2.78 5.28
N LEU A 86 16.32 3.32 6.17
CA LEU A 86 15.91 4.36 7.10
C LEU A 86 15.48 5.65 6.37
N GLU A 87 16.08 5.97 5.23
CA GLU A 87 15.64 7.07 4.38
C GLU A 87 14.27 6.80 3.75
N ILE A 88 14.06 5.58 3.23
CA ILE A 88 12.75 5.16 2.70
C ILE A 88 11.66 5.25 3.76
N LYS A 89 11.94 4.81 5.00
CA LYS A 89 10.99 4.85 6.12
C LYS A 89 10.50 6.26 6.45
N ARG A 90 11.29 7.30 6.14
CA ARG A 90 10.90 8.71 6.34
C ARG A 90 9.94 9.22 5.26
N LYS A 91 9.76 8.48 4.18
CA LYS A 91 8.85 8.83 3.08
C LYS A 91 7.43 8.34 3.39
N LYS A 92 6.46 8.95 2.71
CA LYS A 92 5.09 8.45 2.66
C LYS A 92 5.06 7.17 1.83
N ILE A 93 4.88 6.04 2.49
CA ILE A 93 4.74 4.75 1.85
C ILE A 93 3.35 4.65 1.25
N ILE A 94 3.28 4.32 -0.05
CA ILE A 94 2.05 4.04 -0.77
C ILE A 94 2.09 2.57 -1.17
N ASP A 95 1.06 1.84 -0.75
CA ASP A 95 0.91 0.41 -0.98
C ASP A 95 -0.43 0.12 -1.67
N LEU A 96 -0.65 -1.15 -2.02
CA LEU A 96 -1.91 -1.61 -2.58
C LEU A 96 -3.03 -1.56 -1.53
N GLU A 97 -4.25 -1.25 -1.98
CA GLU A 97 -5.45 -1.20 -1.14
C GLU A 97 -6.27 -2.51 -1.29
N ASP A 98 -7.29 -2.69 -0.45
CA ASP A 98 -8.13 -3.90 -0.48
C ASP A 98 -8.81 -4.09 -1.84
N GLU A 99 -9.20 -3.01 -2.51
CA GLU A 99 -9.79 -3.01 -3.85
C GLU A 99 -8.82 -3.51 -4.92
N ASP A 100 -7.51 -3.27 -4.75
CA ASP A 100 -6.49 -3.77 -5.66
C ASP A 100 -6.33 -5.28 -5.51
N VAL A 101 -6.48 -5.80 -4.28
CA VAL A 101 -6.53 -7.25 -4.02
C VAL A 101 -7.73 -7.88 -4.71
N ILE A 102 -8.90 -7.26 -4.65
CA ILE A 102 -10.10 -7.71 -5.39
C ILE A 102 -9.81 -7.75 -6.90
N ALA A 103 -9.24 -6.67 -7.44
CA ALA A 103 -8.96 -6.55 -8.87
C ALA A 103 -7.96 -7.60 -9.36
N MET A 104 -6.90 -7.89 -8.58
CA MET A 104 -5.91 -8.89 -8.98
C MET A 104 -6.41 -10.34 -8.82
N THR A 105 -7.25 -10.62 -7.82
CA THR A 105 -7.79 -11.96 -7.55
C THR A 105 -9.01 -12.32 -8.40
N THR A 106 -9.55 -11.38 -9.18
CA THR A 106 -10.69 -11.63 -10.09
C THR A 106 -10.38 -12.73 -11.12
N ASN A 107 -9.14 -12.80 -11.61
CA ASN A 107 -8.66 -13.87 -12.48
C ASN A 107 -7.64 -14.74 -11.74
N CYS A 108 -8.11 -15.84 -11.17
CA CYS A 108 -7.27 -16.72 -10.34
C CYS A 108 -6.11 -17.39 -11.09
N GLN A 109 -6.21 -17.60 -12.40
CA GLN A 109 -5.10 -18.17 -13.17
C GLN A 109 -3.99 -17.13 -13.36
N GLU A 110 -4.37 -15.92 -13.76
CA GLU A 110 -3.44 -14.79 -13.88
C GLU A 110 -2.82 -14.44 -12.53
N TYR A 111 -3.62 -14.35 -11.46
CA TYR A 111 -3.15 -14.09 -10.10
C TYR A 111 -2.08 -15.09 -9.64
N ARG A 112 -2.37 -16.40 -9.74
CA ARG A 112 -1.43 -17.46 -9.34
C ARG A 112 -0.13 -17.42 -10.15
N THR A 113 -0.21 -17.06 -11.42
CA THR A 113 0.94 -16.96 -12.32
C THR A 113 1.80 -15.73 -12.00
N ILE A 114 1.17 -14.56 -11.83
CA ILE A 114 1.87 -13.29 -11.55
C ILE A 114 2.51 -13.29 -10.17
N ARG A 115 1.87 -13.93 -9.19
CA ARG A 115 2.43 -14.14 -7.85
C ARG A 115 3.35 -15.35 -7.77
N GLU A 116 3.54 -16.12 -8.84
CA GLU A 116 4.47 -17.26 -8.89
C GLU A 116 4.21 -18.29 -7.77
N TYR A 117 2.94 -18.63 -7.52
CA TYR A 117 2.60 -19.61 -6.48
C TYR A 117 3.14 -21.01 -6.84
N HIS A 118 3.83 -21.63 -5.88
CA HIS A 118 4.26 -23.02 -5.98
C HIS A 118 3.06 -23.94 -5.73
N LEU A 119 2.44 -24.42 -6.81
CA LEU A 119 1.26 -25.29 -6.73
C LEU A 119 1.61 -26.78 -6.53
N LYS A 120 2.85 -27.10 -6.17
CA LYS A 120 3.34 -28.45 -5.89
C LYS A 120 4.24 -28.40 -4.65
N ALA A 121 4.27 -29.51 -3.89
CA ALA A 121 5.18 -29.67 -2.76
C ALA A 121 6.64 -29.50 -3.22
N VAL A 122 7.47 -28.86 -2.38
CA VAL A 122 8.88 -28.59 -2.71
C VAL A 122 9.72 -29.85 -2.49
N SER A 123 9.36 -30.68 -1.51
CA SER A 123 10.04 -31.95 -1.23
C SER A 123 9.06 -33.07 -0.82
N PRO A 124 9.47 -34.34 -0.95
CA PRO A 124 8.67 -35.48 -0.47
C PRO A 124 8.38 -35.42 1.03
N GLU A 125 9.33 -34.92 1.83
CA GLU A 125 9.18 -34.78 3.28
C GLU A 125 8.07 -33.78 3.63
N GLU A 126 7.96 -32.67 2.89
CA GLU A 126 6.87 -31.72 3.08
C GLU A 126 5.52 -32.26 2.60
N GLU A 127 5.49 -33.13 1.59
CA GLU A 127 4.27 -33.78 1.10
C GLU A 127 3.73 -34.80 2.12
N GLU A 128 4.61 -35.50 2.83
CA GLU A 128 4.25 -36.45 3.89
C GLU A 128 3.79 -35.75 5.19
N PHE A 129 4.06 -34.46 5.35
CA PHE A 129 3.76 -33.69 6.57
C PHE A 129 2.85 -32.46 6.33
N PRO A 130 1.55 -32.67 6.03
CA PRO A 130 0.62 -31.56 5.80
C PRO A 130 0.33 -30.77 7.09
N LEU A 131 0.40 -29.44 6.99
CA LEU A 131 0.10 -28.52 8.10
C LEU A 131 -1.28 -27.87 7.95
N ALA A 132 -1.87 -27.50 9.09
CA ALA A 132 -3.10 -26.72 9.15
C ALA A 132 -2.86 -25.36 9.83
N TYR A 133 -3.23 -24.27 9.17
CA TYR A 133 -3.11 -22.91 9.66
C TYR A 133 -4.48 -22.31 9.95
N SER A 134 -4.59 -21.59 11.07
CA SER A 134 -5.76 -20.78 11.41
C SER A 134 -5.33 -19.32 11.53
N LEU A 135 -5.77 -18.49 10.59
CA LEU A 135 -5.40 -17.08 10.49
C LEU A 135 -6.55 -16.21 10.98
N VAL A 136 -6.34 -15.44 12.06
CA VAL A 136 -7.33 -14.48 12.56
C VAL A 136 -6.94 -13.08 12.11
N VAL A 137 -7.78 -12.44 11.29
CA VAL A 137 -7.45 -11.18 10.60
C VAL A 137 -8.61 -10.18 10.69
N HIS A 138 -8.36 -8.87 10.52
CA HIS A 138 -9.43 -7.87 10.62
C HIS A 138 -9.29 -6.64 9.72
N LYS A 139 -8.14 -6.43 9.05
CA LYS A 139 -7.90 -5.32 8.13
C LYS A 139 -6.67 -5.59 7.26
N ASP A 140 -6.45 -4.73 6.26
CA ASP A 140 -5.28 -4.70 5.39
C ASP A 140 -5.10 -6.00 4.58
N ALA A 141 -5.96 -6.23 3.58
CA ALA A 141 -6.00 -7.48 2.81
C ALA A 141 -4.68 -7.77 2.09
N ILE A 142 -3.95 -6.73 1.64
CA ILE A 142 -2.63 -6.90 1.02
C ILE A 142 -1.61 -7.55 1.96
N MET A 143 -1.66 -7.23 3.25
CA MET A 143 -0.77 -7.83 4.25
C MET A 143 -1.11 -9.30 4.47
N VAL A 144 -2.41 -9.63 4.50
CA VAL A 144 -2.88 -11.03 4.58
C VAL A 144 -2.46 -11.80 3.34
N GLU A 145 -2.56 -11.20 2.17
CA GLU A 145 -2.15 -11.81 0.90
C GLU A 145 -0.65 -12.10 0.87
N ARG A 146 0.20 -11.13 1.24
CA ARG A 146 1.66 -11.35 1.37
C ARG A 146 2.02 -12.42 2.38
N LEU A 147 1.29 -12.47 3.51
CA LEU A 147 1.48 -13.51 4.51
C LEU A 147 1.18 -14.89 3.92
N ILE A 148 0.01 -15.05 3.29
CA ILE A 148 -0.39 -16.30 2.65
C ILE A 148 0.62 -16.68 1.58
N HIS A 149 1.01 -15.75 0.71
CA HIS A 149 2.03 -16.00 -0.32
C HIS A 149 3.35 -16.53 0.25
N THR A 150 3.77 -16.01 1.40
CA THR A 150 5.01 -16.45 2.08
C THR A 150 4.91 -17.86 2.65
N ILE A 151 3.76 -18.25 3.19
CA ILE A 151 3.57 -19.53 3.89
C ILE A 151 2.84 -20.60 3.07
N TYR A 152 2.41 -20.28 1.85
CA TYR A 152 1.58 -21.15 1.04
C TYR A 152 2.34 -22.39 0.57
N SER A 153 1.72 -23.55 0.76
CA SER A 153 2.12 -24.80 0.16
C SER A 153 0.89 -25.60 -0.24
N SER A 154 0.98 -26.36 -1.33
CA SER A 154 -0.17 -27.02 -1.96
C SER A 154 -0.86 -28.08 -1.10
N GLN A 155 -0.11 -28.72 -0.19
CA GLN A 155 -0.59 -29.79 0.69
C GLN A 155 -1.11 -29.28 2.04
N ASN A 156 -0.79 -28.03 2.39
CA ASN A 156 -1.24 -27.42 3.63
C ASN A 156 -2.70 -26.94 3.51
N VAL A 157 -3.38 -26.82 4.64
CA VAL A 157 -4.74 -26.30 4.73
C VAL A 157 -4.74 -24.99 5.49
N TYR A 158 -5.46 -23.99 4.99
CA TYR A 158 -5.53 -22.66 5.58
C TYR A 158 -6.98 -22.28 5.87
N CYS A 159 -7.28 -21.96 7.11
CA CYS A 159 -8.56 -21.40 7.53
C CYS A 159 -8.38 -19.93 7.90
N ILE A 160 -9.08 -19.04 7.20
CA ILE A 160 -9.08 -17.61 7.46
C ILE A 160 -10.35 -17.26 8.23
N HIS A 161 -10.19 -16.70 9.41
CA HIS A 161 -11.26 -16.17 10.24
C HIS A 161 -11.11 -14.64 10.32
N TYR A 162 -11.87 -13.92 9.51
CA TYR A 162 -11.91 -12.46 9.62
C TYR A 162 -12.96 -11.98 10.62
N ASP A 163 -12.73 -10.81 11.21
CA ASP A 163 -13.71 -10.15 12.07
C ASP A 163 -14.94 -9.73 11.25
N GLN A 164 -16.14 -10.04 11.75
CA GLN A 164 -17.39 -9.63 11.11
C GLN A 164 -17.55 -8.11 11.03
N LYS A 165 -16.83 -7.35 11.88
CA LYS A 165 -16.80 -5.87 11.85
C LYS A 165 -15.91 -5.28 10.76
N SER A 166 -15.08 -6.08 10.09
CA SER A 166 -14.22 -5.59 9.02
C SER A 166 -15.02 -4.97 7.87
N SER A 167 -14.37 -4.09 7.11
CA SER A 167 -14.97 -3.47 5.92
C SER A 167 -15.43 -4.52 4.92
N GLU A 168 -16.47 -4.20 4.16
CA GLU A 168 -16.99 -5.12 3.15
C GLU A 168 -15.96 -5.38 2.04
N THR A 169 -15.16 -4.36 1.70
CA THR A 169 -14.08 -4.47 0.71
C THR A 169 -12.98 -5.42 1.17
N PHE A 170 -12.60 -5.38 2.45
CA PHE A 170 -11.67 -6.33 3.04
C PHE A 170 -12.19 -7.77 2.98
N LYS A 171 -13.46 -7.98 3.37
CA LYS A 171 -14.08 -9.31 3.33
C LYS A 171 -14.13 -9.86 1.92
N GLN A 172 -14.58 -9.05 0.97
CA GLN A 172 -14.66 -9.41 -0.44
C GLN A 172 -13.26 -9.74 -1.02
N ALA A 173 -12.23 -9.00 -0.64
CA ALA A 173 -10.85 -9.27 -1.03
C ALA A 173 -10.39 -10.67 -0.55
N LEU A 174 -10.64 -11.00 0.71
CA LEU A 174 -10.28 -12.30 1.29
C LEU A 174 -11.10 -13.45 0.71
N GLU A 175 -12.39 -13.24 0.47
CA GLU A 175 -13.24 -14.23 -0.18
C GLU A 175 -12.77 -14.54 -1.60
N ASN A 176 -12.42 -13.51 -2.38
CA ASN A 176 -11.90 -13.70 -3.74
C ASN A 176 -10.54 -14.39 -3.72
N LEU A 177 -9.66 -14.01 -2.79
CA LEU A 177 -8.38 -14.67 -2.60
C LEU A 177 -8.57 -16.16 -2.25
N ALA A 178 -9.45 -16.48 -1.30
CA ALA A 178 -9.72 -17.86 -0.90
C ALA A 178 -10.29 -18.69 -2.08
N LYS A 179 -11.18 -18.11 -2.90
CA LYS A 179 -11.74 -18.78 -4.10
C LYS A 179 -10.69 -19.18 -5.13
N CYS A 180 -9.51 -18.54 -5.14
CA CYS A 180 -8.44 -18.90 -6.07
C CYS A 180 -7.67 -20.19 -5.71
N PHE A 181 -7.92 -20.73 -4.53
CA PHE A 181 -7.25 -21.93 -4.02
C PHE A 181 -8.27 -22.95 -3.53
N SER A 182 -7.94 -24.23 -3.64
CA SER A 182 -8.81 -25.31 -3.16
C SER A 182 -8.57 -25.68 -1.69
N ASN A 183 -7.46 -25.22 -1.11
CA ASN A 183 -6.99 -25.52 0.23
C ASN A 183 -7.05 -24.32 1.19
N ILE A 184 -7.61 -23.19 0.76
CA ILE A 184 -7.85 -21.99 1.57
C ILE A 184 -9.34 -21.82 1.75
N PHE A 185 -9.79 -21.70 3.00
CA PHE A 185 -11.19 -21.60 3.35
C PHE A 185 -11.45 -20.40 4.26
N ILE A 186 -12.62 -19.78 4.10
CA ILE A 186 -13.15 -18.83 5.08
C ILE A 186 -13.92 -19.61 6.15
N ALA A 187 -13.71 -19.29 7.41
CA ALA A 187 -14.41 -19.90 8.53
C ALA A 187 -15.94 -19.73 8.40
N SER A 188 -16.69 -20.81 8.58
CA SER A 188 -18.15 -20.82 8.43
C SER A 188 -18.89 -20.09 9.56
N LYS A 189 -18.34 -20.15 10.78
CA LYS A 189 -18.77 -19.33 11.92
C LYS A 189 -17.80 -18.18 12.07
N MET A 190 -18.34 -16.96 12.06
CA MET A 190 -17.58 -15.74 12.27
C MET A 190 -17.99 -15.11 13.58
N GLU A 191 -17.02 -14.86 14.46
CA GLU A 191 -17.23 -14.15 15.71
C GLU A 191 -17.01 -12.65 15.51
N VAL A 192 -17.84 -11.85 16.18
CA VAL A 192 -17.59 -10.42 16.34
C VAL A 192 -16.49 -10.27 17.39
N VAL A 193 -15.27 -9.97 16.95
CA VAL A 193 -14.17 -9.75 17.90
C VAL A 193 -14.37 -8.37 18.53
N SER A 194 -14.33 -8.30 19.86
CA SER A 194 -14.40 -7.04 20.59
C SER A 194 -13.36 -7.05 21.69
N MET A 195 -12.43 -6.09 21.70
CA MET A 195 -11.63 -5.85 22.90
C MET A 195 -12.56 -5.49 24.07
N PRO A 196 -12.51 -6.16 25.24
CA PRO A 196 -11.44 -7.01 25.80
C PRO A 196 -11.68 -8.54 25.68
N ILE A 197 -12.73 -8.96 25.00
CA ILE A 197 -13.09 -10.37 24.83
C ILE A 197 -12.46 -10.88 23.53
N PHE A 198 -11.25 -11.43 23.64
CA PHE A 198 -10.69 -12.23 22.55
C PHE A 198 -11.47 -13.54 22.50
N GLN A 199 -12.54 -13.57 21.72
CA GLN A 199 -13.40 -14.76 21.52
C GLN A 199 -12.71 -15.87 20.70
N GLY A 200 -11.41 -15.75 20.45
CA GLY A 200 -10.60 -16.63 19.59
C GLY A 200 -10.46 -18.09 20.03
N CYS A 201 -11.06 -18.49 21.15
CA CYS A 201 -11.07 -19.89 21.63
C CYS A 201 -12.45 -20.55 21.56
N ARG A 202 -13.40 -20.04 20.76
CA ARG A 202 -14.70 -20.69 20.58
C ARG A 202 -14.64 -21.61 19.36
N GLN A 203 -14.80 -22.92 19.61
CA GLN A 203 -14.64 -23.99 18.61
C GLN A 203 -15.55 -23.76 17.39
N THR A 204 -14.96 -23.84 16.20
CA THR A 204 -15.65 -23.99 14.90
C THR A 204 -16.56 -25.21 14.92
#